data_AF-A0A941N884-F1
#
_entry.id   AF-A0A941N884-F1
#
_cell.length_a   1.000
_cell.length_b   1.000
_cell.length_c   1.000
_cell.angle_alpha   90.00
_cell.angle_beta   90.00
_cell.angle_gamma   90.00
#
_symmetry.space_group_name_H-M   'P 1'
#
loop_
_entity.id
_entity.type
_entity.pdbx_description
1 polymer ?
#
loop_
_entity_poly.entity_id
_entity_poly.type
_entity_poly.pdbx_seq_one_letter_code
_entity_poly.pdbx_strand_id
1 'polypeptide(L)'
;MQKIRRRFTKEYTDKEIIAFIEHSPPPVLDLFDNEILRIVKIVVDLEKRYGLSGGQGGFLAEVNRDFMLQLLTRDEMLRELCGAGIGSASANEIVDELCRLVHDPLRVNLQAYNHWK
;
A
#
# COMPACT_ATOMS: atom_id res chain seq x y z
N MET A 1 10.56 -28.59 7.08
CA MET A 1 10.08 -27.20 6.90
C MET A 1 9.74 -27.02 5.42
N GLN A 2 8.45 -26.89 5.09
CA GLN A 2 7.97 -26.81 3.71
C GLN A 2 8.22 -25.42 3.13
N LYS A 3 8.83 -25.37 1.94
CA LYS A 3 9.04 -24.17 1.14
C LYS A 3 7.79 -23.88 0.31
N ILE A 4 7.20 -22.70 0.48
CA ILE A 4 6.16 -22.21 -0.43
C ILE A 4 6.86 -21.69 -1.69
N ARG A 5 6.62 -22.35 -2.84
CA ARG A 5 7.08 -21.88 -4.15
C ARG A 5 6.13 -20.79 -4.65
N ARG A 6 6.54 -19.52 -4.58
CA ARG A 6 5.87 -18.40 -5.26
C ARG A 6 6.40 -18.28 -6.69
N ARG A 7 5.50 -18.06 -7.66
CA ARG A 7 5.80 -17.92 -9.09
C ARG A 7 5.62 -16.46 -9.54
N PHE A 8 6.27 -15.54 -8.81
CA PHE A 8 6.81 -14.26 -9.29
C PHE A 8 8.05 -14.02 -8.42
N THR A 9 9.22 -14.03 -9.05
CA THR A 9 10.54 -14.19 -8.42
C THR A 9 11.23 -12.85 -8.19
N LYS A 10 10.56 -11.92 -7.51
CA LYS A 10 11.29 -10.79 -6.94
C LYS A 10 10.68 -10.40 -5.60
N GLU A 11 11.29 -10.90 -4.54
CA GLU A 11 11.15 -10.33 -3.22
C GLU A 11 11.95 -9.03 -3.24
N TYR A 12 11.27 -7.89 -3.14
CA TYR A 12 11.93 -6.60 -3.01
C TYR A 12 12.42 -6.46 -1.57
N THR A 13 13.71 -6.27 -1.41
CA THR A 13 14.29 -5.95 -0.09
C THR A 13 13.93 -4.53 0.31
N ASP A 14 13.93 -4.23 1.62
CA ASP A 14 13.75 -2.86 2.12
C ASP A 14 14.68 -1.86 1.42
N LYS A 15 15.89 -2.31 1.06
CA LYS A 15 16.86 -1.51 0.29
C LYS A 15 16.39 -1.21 -1.14
N GLU A 16 15.74 -2.15 -1.81
CA GLU A 16 15.20 -1.93 -3.16
C GLU A 16 13.99 -1.00 -3.13
N ILE A 17 13.17 -1.08 -2.09
CA ILE A 17 12.04 -0.17 -1.86
C ILE A 17 12.54 1.24 -1.55
N ILE A 18 13.51 1.37 -0.65
CA ILE A 18 14.16 2.66 -0.33
C ILE A 18 14.80 3.24 -1.59
N ALA A 19 15.54 2.45 -2.36
CA ALA A 19 16.14 2.91 -3.61
C ALA A 19 15.07 3.35 -4.63
N PHE A 20 13.94 2.66 -4.71
CA PHE A 20 12.85 3.07 -5.59
C PHE A 20 12.25 4.42 -5.18
N ILE A 21 12.09 4.65 -3.87
CA ILE A 21 11.63 5.93 -3.33
C ILE A 21 12.68 7.01 -3.59
N GLU A 22 13.94 6.78 -3.25
CA GLU A 22 15.06 7.72 -3.44
C GLU A 22 15.31 8.07 -4.92
N HIS A 23 15.00 7.16 -5.85
CA HIS A 23 15.08 7.40 -7.29
C HIS A 23 13.75 7.82 -7.92
N SER A 24 12.69 7.95 -7.12
CA SER A 24 11.45 8.53 -7.61
C SER A 24 11.67 10.01 -7.93
N PRO A 25 11.00 10.54 -8.97
CA PRO A 25 11.10 11.96 -9.30
C PRO A 25 10.78 12.83 -8.05
N PRO A 26 11.45 13.99 -7.85
CA PRO A 26 11.18 14.90 -6.73
C PRO A 26 9.69 15.19 -6.43
N PRO A 27 8.81 15.29 -7.43
CA PRO A 27 7.37 15.49 -7.22
C PRO A 27 6.69 14.32 -6.53
N VAL A 28 7.16 13.10 -6.77
CA VAL A 28 6.68 11.90 -6.08
C VAL A 28 7.15 11.93 -4.63
N LEU A 29 8.41 12.32 -4.40
CA LEU A 29 8.98 12.51 -3.06
C LEU A 29 8.26 13.61 -2.25
N ASP A 30 8.03 14.79 -2.83
CA ASP A 30 7.30 15.90 -2.20
C ASP A 30 5.84 15.55 -1.90
N LEU A 31 5.22 14.73 -2.76
CA LEU A 31 3.87 14.20 -2.53
C LEU A 31 3.87 13.23 -1.36
N PHE A 32 4.86 12.32 -1.28
CA PHE A 32 5.00 11.41 -0.14
C PHE A 32 5.24 12.18 1.16
N ASP A 33 6.15 13.16 1.20
CA ASP A 33 6.45 13.90 2.44
C ASP A 33 5.22 14.63 3.03
N ASN A 34 4.35 15.17 2.17
CA ASN A 34 3.11 15.83 2.61
C ASN A 34 1.97 14.84 2.91
N GLU A 35 1.91 13.72 2.20
CA GLU A 35 0.80 12.78 2.28
C GLU A 35 1.04 11.63 3.27
N ILE A 36 2.30 11.36 3.68
CA ILE A 36 2.66 10.27 4.59
C ILE A 36 1.85 10.34 5.89
N LEU A 37 1.78 11.50 6.54
CA LEU A 37 1.03 11.64 7.80
C LEU A 37 -0.47 11.40 7.60
N ARG A 38 -1.02 11.75 6.43
CA ARG A 38 -2.43 11.50 6.09
C ARG A 38 -2.67 10.01 5.85
N ILE A 39 -1.79 9.35 5.10
CA ILE A 39 -1.85 7.93 4.79
C ILE A 39 -1.73 7.10 6.07
N VAL A 40 -0.80 7.45 6.96
CA VAL A 40 -0.64 6.80 8.28
C VAL A 40 -1.92 6.92 9.09
N LYS A 41 -2.55 8.11 9.14
CA LYS A 41 -3.83 8.29 9.84
C LYS A 41 -4.94 7.42 9.25
N ILE A 42 -5.05 7.35 7.92
CA ILE A 42 -6.04 6.52 7.23
C ILE A 42 -5.83 5.04 7.61
N VAL A 43 -4.59 4.54 7.57
CA VAL A 43 -4.30 3.14 7.92
C VAL A 43 -4.64 2.85 9.39
N VAL A 44 -4.28 3.74 10.31
CA VAL A 44 -4.63 3.61 11.74
C VAL A 44 -6.14 3.65 11.98
N ASP A 45 -6.87 4.49 11.25
CA ASP A 45 -8.32 4.56 11.37
C ASP A 45 -9.00 3.30 10.82
N LEU A 46 -8.48 2.72 9.73
CA LEU A 46 -8.93 1.43 9.22
C LEU A 46 -8.61 0.30 10.20
N GLU A 47 -7.41 0.29 10.79
CA GLU A 47 -7.02 -0.67 11.82
C GLU A 47 -8.04 -0.70 12.97
N LYS A 48 -8.38 0.47 13.51
CA LYS A 48 -9.36 0.60 14.59
C LYS A 48 -10.77 0.21 14.15
N ARG A 49 -11.21 0.67 12.97
CA ARG A 49 -12.57 0.44 12.46
C ARG A 49 -12.85 -1.04 12.24
N TYR A 50 -11.86 -1.77 11.71
CA TYR A 50 -11.99 -3.18 11.37
C TYR A 50 -11.52 -4.11 12.49
N GLY A 51 -11.12 -3.58 13.64
CA GLY A 51 -10.66 -4.38 14.78
C GLY A 51 -9.44 -5.23 14.44
N LEU A 52 -8.54 -4.72 13.59
CA LEU A 52 -7.33 -5.43 13.19
C LEU A 52 -6.41 -5.62 14.41
N SER A 53 -5.87 -6.82 14.60
CA SER A 53 -5.09 -7.17 15.78
C SER A 53 -3.85 -8.00 15.43
N GLY A 54 -2.96 -8.24 16.40
CA GLY A 54 -1.82 -9.16 16.20
C GLY A 54 -0.83 -8.75 15.11
N GLY A 55 -0.63 -7.44 14.87
CA GLY A 55 0.28 -6.93 13.83
C GLY A 55 -0.37 -6.69 12.46
N GLN A 56 -1.67 -6.98 12.31
CA GLN A 56 -2.41 -6.75 11.06
C GLN A 56 -2.40 -5.28 10.60
N GLY A 57 -2.38 -4.30 11.51
CA GLY A 57 -2.25 -2.88 11.15
C GLY A 57 -0.90 -2.53 10.50
N GLY A 58 0.20 -3.09 11.03
CA GLY A 58 1.53 -2.95 10.43
C GLY A 58 1.59 -3.61 9.05
N PHE A 59 1.04 -4.82 8.93
CA PHE A 59 0.95 -5.52 7.65
C PHE A 59 0.08 -4.77 6.62
N LEU A 60 -1.02 -4.15 7.06
CA LEU A 60 -1.85 -3.30 6.20
C LEU A 60 -1.05 -2.11 5.64
N ALA A 61 -0.19 -1.49 6.46
CA ALA A 61 0.68 -0.40 6.00
C ALA A 61 1.69 -0.88 4.95
N GLU A 62 2.28 -2.05 5.14
CA GLU A 62 3.22 -2.67 4.19
C GLU A 62 2.54 -3.00 2.85
N VAL A 63 1.39 -3.68 2.88
CA VAL A 63 0.64 -4.02 1.68
C VAL A 63 0.17 -2.76 0.94
N ASN A 64 -0.29 -1.74 1.67
CA ASN A 64 -0.66 -0.45 1.08
C ASN A 64 0.54 0.22 0.40
N ARG A 65 1.73 0.20 1.01
CA ARG A 65 2.97 0.70 0.39
C ARG A 65 3.27 -0.04 -0.90
N ASP A 66 3.24 -1.36 -0.90
CA ASP A 66 3.54 -2.16 -2.09
C ASP A 66 2.53 -1.92 -3.22
N PHE A 67 1.26 -1.72 -2.87
CA PHE A 67 0.23 -1.32 -3.84
C PHE A 67 0.46 0.10 -4.38
N MET A 68 0.86 1.08 -3.55
CA MET A 68 1.23 2.42 -4.02
C MET A 68 2.42 2.39 -5.00
N LEU A 69 3.38 1.51 -4.76
CA LEU A 69 4.56 1.30 -5.60
C LEU A 69 4.26 0.44 -6.85
N GLN A 70 3.00 0.05 -7.07
CA GLN A 70 2.57 -0.83 -8.17
C GLN A 70 3.28 -2.19 -8.18
N LEU A 71 3.74 -2.64 -7.01
CA LEU A 71 4.34 -3.97 -6.82
C LEU A 71 3.27 -5.05 -6.62
N LEU A 72 2.04 -4.63 -6.31
CA LEU A 72 0.87 -5.48 -6.18
C LEU A 72 -0.28 -4.97 -7.07
N THR A 73 -1.10 -5.90 -7.53
CA THR A 73 -2.44 -5.61 -8.05
C THR A 73 -3.47 -5.56 -6.92
N ARG A 74 -4.67 -5.03 -7.19
CA ARG A 74 -5.79 -5.02 -6.23
C ARG A 74 -6.13 -6.43 -5.72
N ASP A 75 -6.14 -7.42 -6.62
CA ASP A 75 -6.45 -8.81 -6.28
C ASP A 75 -5.32 -9.48 -5.47
N GLU A 76 -4.07 -9.05 -5.65
CA GLU A 76 -2.94 -9.49 -4.82
C GLU A 76 -3.00 -8.88 -3.43
N MET A 77 -3.28 -7.59 -3.34
CA MET A 77 -3.53 -6.92 -2.06
C MET A 77 -4.66 -7.58 -1.28
N LEU A 78 -5.79 -7.90 -1.92
CA LEU A 78 -6.90 -8.64 -1.28
C LEU A 78 -6.45 -10.01 -0.75
N ARG A 79 -5.67 -10.75 -1.54
CA ARG A 79 -5.15 -12.07 -1.14
C ARG A 79 -4.19 -11.98 0.03
N GLU A 80 -3.29 -11.00 0.04
CA GLU A 80 -2.36 -10.79 1.16
C GLU A 80 -3.11 -10.45 2.45
N LEU A 81 -4.09 -9.54 2.41
CA LEU A 81 -4.91 -9.21 3.57
C LEU A 81 -5.70 -10.41 4.10
N CYS A 82 -6.31 -11.20 3.21
CA CYS A 82 -6.98 -12.44 3.60
C CYS A 82 -6.00 -13.46 4.21
N GLY A 83 -4.79 -13.56 3.64
CA GLY A 83 -3.71 -14.43 4.13
C GLY A 83 -3.22 -14.05 5.54
N ALA A 84 -3.31 -12.77 5.88
CA ALA A 84 -3.03 -12.25 7.23
C ALA A 84 -4.18 -12.49 8.24
N GLY A 85 -5.21 -13.24 7.86
CA GLY A 85 -6.34 -13.57 8.71
C GLY A 85 -7.42 -12.49 8.79
N ILE A 86 -7.38 -11.48 7.90
CA ILE A 86 -8.46 -10.50 7.78
C ILE A 86 -9.60 -11.15 6.98
N GLY A 87 -10.82 -11.17 7.54
CA GLY A 87 -11.98 -11.76 6.88
C GLY A 87 -12.22 -11.13 5.50
N SER A 88 -12.61 -11.94 4.51
CA SER A 88 -12.70 -11.52 3.10
C SER A 88 -13.61 -10.30 2.87
N ALA A 89 -14.69 -10.17 3.62
CA ALA A 89 -15.57 -8.99 3.56
C ALA A 89 -14.82 -7.73 4.00
N SER A 90 -14.20 -7.77 5.20
CA SER A 90 -13.39 -6.67 5.71
C SER A 90 -12.21 -6.34 4.81
N ALA A 91 -11.53 -7.34 4.24
CA ALA A 91 -10.43 -7.13 3.31
C ALA A 91 -10.88 -6.38 2.04
N ASN A 92 -12.05 -6.74 1.48
CA ASN A 92 -12.60 -6.00 0.34
C ASN A 92 -12.89 -4.54 0.67
N GLU A 93 -13.55 -4.28 1.79
CA GLU A 93 -13.86 -2.92 2.20
C GLU A 93 -12.61 -2.09 2.50
N ILE A 94 -11.60 -2.68 3.15
CA ILE A 94 -10.32 -2.03 3.43
C ILE A 94 -9.62 -1.62 2.13
N VAL A 95 -9.60 -2.51 1.13
CA VAL A 95 -8.98 -2.22 -0.17
C VAL A 95 -9.72 -1.12 -0.91
N ASP A 96 -11.05 -1.14 -0.90
CA ASP A 96 -11.87 -0.10 -1.52
C ASP A 96 -11.67 1.26 -0.85
N GLU A 97 -11.60 1.29 0.48
CA GLU A 97 -11.33 2.51 1.24
C GLU A 97 -9.92 3.05 0.96
N LEU A 98 -8.90 2.19 0.90
CA LEU A 98 -7.55 2.63 0.54
C LEU A 98 -7.50 3.17 -0.88
N CYS A 99 -8.15 2.50 -1.85
CA CYS A 99 -8.22 2.98 -3.24
C CYS A 99 -8.82 4.39 -3.30
N ARG A 100 -9.95 4.59 -2.63
CA ARG A 100 -10.68 5.86 -2.62
C ARG A 100 -9.96 6.97 -1.87
N LEU A 101 -9.39 6.67 -0.70
CA LEU A 101 -8.82 7.67 0.21
C LEU A 101 -7.35 7.96 -0.07
N VAL A 102 -6.59 6.98 -0.55
CA VAL A 102 -5.14 7.10 -0.77
C VAL A 102 -4.84 7.13 -2.26
N HIS A 103 -5.16 6.07 -3.00
CA HIS A 103 -4.63 5.89 -4.36
C HIS A 103 -5.25 6.82 -5.40
N ASP A 104 -6.55 7.04 -5.36
CA ASP A 104 -7.25 7.90 -6.33
C ASP A 104 -6.78 9.37 -6.23
N PRO A 105 -6.73 10.00 -5.04
CA PRO A 105 -6.17 11.35 -4.91
C PRO A 105 -4.72 11.45 -5.36
N LEU A 106 -3.87 10.48 -5.02
CA LEU A 106 -2.46 10.48 -5.42
C LEU A 106 -2.33 10.36 -6.95
N ARG A 107 -3.19 9.57 -7.61
CA ARG A 107 -3.20 9.46 -9.08
C ARG A 107 -3.53 10.79 -9.75
N VAL A 108 -4.52 11.52 -9.23
CA VAL A 108 -4.88 12.86 -9.74
C VAL A 108 -3.72 13.83 -9.57
N ASN A 109 -3.07 13.83 -8.40
CA ASN A 109 -1.93 14.70 -8.15
C ASN A 109 -0.73 14.39 -9.07
N LEU A 110 -0.44 13.10 -9.32
CA LEU A 110 0.60 12.67 -10.26
C LEU A 110 0.28 13.05 -11.71
N GLN A 111 -0.98 12.93 -12.13
CA GLN A 111 -1.41 13.34 -13.47
C GLN A 111 -1.41 14.86 -13.65
N ALA A 112 -1.82 15.61 -12.63
CA ALA A 112 -1.78 17.08 -12.63
C ALA A 112 -0.34 17.59 -12.73
N TYR A 113 0.60 16.93 -12.05
CA TYR A 113 2.03 17.25 -12.15
C TYR A 113 2.61 16.96 -13.54
N ASN A 114 2.29 15.79 -14.13
CA ASN A 114 2.79 15.42 -15.46
C ASN A 114 2.26 16.33 -16.58
N HIS A 115 1.12 17.00 -16.40
CA HIS A 115 0.61 18.00 -17.35
C HIS A 115 1.27 19.40 -17.22
N TRP A 116 2.01 19.64 -16.14
CA TRP A 116 2.71 20.91 -15.88
C TRP A 116 4.18 20.92 -16.35
N LYS A 117 4.71 19.78 -16.82
CA LYS A 117 6.01 19.67 -17.50
C LYS A 117 5.84 19.71 -19.01
#